data_AF-A0A661CMD9-F1
#
_entry.id   AF-A0A661CMD9-F1
#
_cell.length_a   1.000
_cell.length_b   1.000
_cell.length_c   1.000
_cell.angle_alpha   90.00
_cell.angle_beta   90.00
_cell.angle_gamma   90.00
#
_symmetry.space_group_name_H-M   'P 1'
#
loop_
_entity.id
_entity.type
_entity.pdbx_description
1 polymer ?
#
loop_
_entity_poly.entity_id
_entity_poly.type
_entity_poly.pdbx_seq_one_letter_code
_entity_poly.pdbx_strand_id
1 'polypeptide(L)'
;WHKGRSKNAYLVGFLWTPPEDLPNPLPARSDAVQIQADLAPLVANGNRIAKQLVEVTSSGGQTFIDICEHVLRKPSNQEVVKMLFDVIARYFENIRPDNYDDEMNILTLIERASDFCETCLDTNSVERRAVLAVLPEKQDMVRAMLMLSGLRYSVLLPVFSRTDAIGSLMRKKLAPVTELILEQFAILRNE
;
A
#
# COMPACT_ATOMS: atom_id res chain seq x y z
N TRP A 1 15.65 2.98 15.26
CA TRP A 1 14.61 4.02 15.22
C TRP A 1 15.15 5.46 15.11
N HIS A 2 15.69 6.11 16.15
CA HIS A 2 16.09 7.53 16.10
C HIS A 2 17.08 7.89 14.97
N LYS A 3 18.03 7.03 14.65
CA LYS A 3 18.96 7.20 13.50
C LYS A 3 18.27 7.06 12.13
N GLY A 4 17.10 6.41 12.06
CA GLY A 4 16.33 6.22 10.83
C GLY A 4 15.75 7.52 10.28
N ARG A 5 15.48 8.51 11.15
CA ARG A 5 15.02 9.86 10.76
C ARG A 5 16.01 10.62 9.86
N SER A 6 17.30 10.30 9.91
CA SER A 6 18.33 10.87 9.03
C SER A 6 18.88 9.89 8.00
N LYS A 7 18.66 8.58 8.20
CA LYS A 7 19.11 7.48 7.33
C LYS A 7 17.95 6.53 7.05
N ASN A 8 17.17 6.87 6.04
CA ASN A 8 15.89 6.25 5.70
C ASN A 8 15.99 4.75 5.42
N ALA A 9 17.16 4.25 4.99
CA ALA A 9 17.43 2.82 4.84
C ALA A 9 17.17 2.00 6.11
N TYR A 10 17.44 2.56 7.30
CA TYR A 10 17.15 1.87 8.55
C TYR A 10 15.65 1.73 8.80
N LEU A 11 14.83 2.69 8.35
CA LEU A 11 13.38 2.64 8.52
C LEU A 11 12.77 1.50 7.71
N VAL A 12 13.25 1.28 6.47
CA VAL A 12 12.81 0.15 5.64
C VAL A 12 13.09 -1.18 6.32
N GLY A 13 14.21 -1.31 7.04
CA GLY A 13 14.50 -2.50 7.85
C GLY A 13 13.45 -2.79 8.93
N PHE A 14 12.89 -1.75 9.56
CA PHE A 14 11.79 -1.92 10.53
C PHE A 14 10.47 -2.26 9.86
N LEU A 15 10.22 -1.81 8.64
CA LEU A 15 8.97 -2.14 7.93
C LEU A 15 8.84 -3.63 7.55
N TRP A 16 9.90 -4.43 7.72
CA TRP A 16 9.81 -5.88 7.58
C TRP A 16 9.21 -6.59 8.79
N THR A 17 9.11 -5.91 9.94
CA THR A 17 8.44 -6.45 11.14
C THR A 17 6.92 -6.24 11.04
N PRO A 18 6.13 -6.97 11.85
CA PRO A 18 4.70 -6.72 11.94
C PRO A 18 4.38 -5.26 12.30
N PRO A 19 3.33 -4.65 11.73
CA PRO A 19 2.97 -3.24 11.96
C PRO A 19 2.74 -2.89 13.43
N GLU A 20 2.22 -3.83 14.23
CA GLU A 20 1.97 -3.67 15.67
C GLU A 20 3.24 -3.48 16.50
N ASP A 21 4.38 -3.95 16.00
CA ASP A 21 5.68 -3.85 16.67
C ASP A 21 6.44 -2.57 16.27
N LEU A 22 5.86 -1.73 15.40
CA LEU A 22 6.51 -0.51 14.95
C LEU A 22 6.62 0.51 16.10
N PRO A 23 7.80 1.12 16.31
CA PRO A 23 8.00 2.08 17.37
C PRO A 23 7.27 3.40 17.09
N ASN A 24 6.89 4.10 18.16
CA ASN A 24 6.16 5.37 18.14
C ASN A 24 4.84 5.28 17.34
N PRO A 25 3.88 4.46 17.79
CA PRO A 25 2.63 4.28 17.08
C PRO A 25 1.86 5.59 16.92
N LEU A 26 1.32 5.80 15.73
CA LEU A 26 0.30 6.82 15.45
C LEU A 26 -1.07 6.35 15.93
N PRO A 27 -2.00 7.27 16.22
CA PRO A 27 -3.38 6.89 16.50
C PRO A 27 -3.99 6.15 15.29
N ALA A 28 -4.92 5.24 15.56
CA ALA A 28 -5.79 4.68 14.53
C ALA A 28 -6.61 5.80 13.86
N ARG A 29 -7.10 5.56 12.64
CA ARG A 29 -8.02 6.50 11.98
C ARG A 29 -9.28 6.71 12.82
N SER A 30 -9.88 7.90 12.68
CA SER A 30 -11.10 8.25 13.41
C SER A 30 -12.27 7.31 13.11
N ASP A 31 -12.33 6.73 11.91
CA ASP A 31 -13.35 5.79 11.46
C ASP A 31 -13.00 4.31 11.69
N ALA A 32 -11.83 4.00 12.28
CA ALA A 32 -11.34 2.62 12.41
C ALA A 32 -12.26 1.73 13.25
N VAL A 33 -12.81 2.24 14.36
CA VAL A 33 -13.72 1.48 15.23
C VAL A 33 -15.01 1.10 14.48
N GLN A 34 -15.54 2.02 13.69
CA GLN A 34 -16.76 1.79 12.90
C GLN A 34 -16.49 0.76 11.79
N ILE A 35 -15.40 0.93 11.03
CA ILE A 35 -14.98 -0.01 9.98
C ILE A 35 -14.78 -1.42 10.57
N GLN A 36 -14.14 -1.53 11.73
CA GLN A 36 -13.93 -2.81 12.40
C GLN A 36 -15.27 -3.46 12.79
N ALA A 37 -16.22 -2.69 13.33
CA ALA A 37 -17.52 -3.21 13.72
C ALA A 37 -18.33 -3.69 12.51
N ASP A 38 -18.41 -2.88 11.45
CA ASP A 38 -19.19 -3.18 10.26
C ASP A 38 -18.64 -4.38 9.49
N LEU A 39 -17.32 -4.53 9.44
CA LEU A 39 -16.66 -5.62 8.73
C LEU A 39 -16.43 -6.88 9.58
N ALA A 40 -16.74 -6.86 10.88
CA ALA A 40 -16.51 -7.99 11.78
C ALA A 40 -17.09 -9.33 11.25
N PRO A 41 -18.31 -9.38 10.67
CA PRO A 41 -18.83 -10.63 10.10
C PRO A 41 -18.01 -11.13 8.90
N LEU A 42 -17.54 -10.23 8.04
CA LEU A 42 -16.72 -10.59 6.87
C LEU A 42 -15.33 -11.05 7.30
N VAL A 43 -14.73 -10.39 8.29
CA VAL A 43 -13.45 -10.78 8.88
C VAL A 43 -13.53 -12.18 9.50
N ALA A 44 -14.60 -12.46 10.26
CA ALA A 44 -14.85 -13.78 10.84
C ALA A 44 -15.02 -14.88 9.78
N ASN A 45 -15.61 -14.54 8.63
CA ASN A 45 -15.75 -15.44 7.48
C ASN A 45 -14.48 -15.52 6.60
N GLY A 46 -13.38 -14.87 7.02
CA GLY A 46 -12.09 -14.99 6.35
C GLY A 46 -11.86 -14.03 5.18
N ASN A 47 -12.76 -13.08 4.93
CA ASN A 47 -12.61 -12.12 3.82
C ASN A 47 -11.30 -11.32 3.95
N ARG A 48 -10.39 -11.52 3.00
CA ARG A 48 -9.03 -10.97 3.04
C ARG A 48 -9.01 -9.45 2.89
N ILE A 49 -9.86 -8.91 2.03
CA ILE A 49 -9.98 -7.45 1.81
C ILE A 49 -10.55 -6.77 3.06
N ALA A 50 -11.53 -7.38 3.71
CA ALA A 50 -12.07 -6.86 4.97
C ALA A 50 -11.01 -6.80 6.07
N LYS A 51 -10.21 -7.87 6.22
CA LYS A 51 -9.08 -7.91 7.18
C LYS A 51 -8.07 -6.81 6.91
N GLN A 52 -7.66 -6.67 5.64
CA GLN A 52 -6.69 -5.64 5.25
C GLN A 52 -7.22 -4.23 5.52
N LEU A 53 -8.51 -3.97 5.29
CA LEU A 53 -9.12 -2.66 5.53
C LEU A 53 -9.16 -2.31 7.02
N VAL A 54 -9.45 -3.28 7.89
CA VAL A 54 -9.35 -3.12 9.35
C VAL A 54 -7.90 -2.86 9.78
N GLU A 55 -6.94 -3.60 9.21
CA GLU A 55 -5.52 -3.46 9.55
C GLU A 55 -4.97 -2.09 9.13
N VAL A 56 -5.24 -1.64 7.91
CA VAL A 56 -4.83 -0.33 7.39
C VAL A 56 -5.34 0.83 8.24
N THR A 57 -6.56 0.73 8.77
CA THR A 57 -7.15 1.80 9.60
C THR A 57 -6.70 1.76 11.06
N SER A 58 -6.06 0.67 11.49
CA SER A 58 -5.53 0.51 12.84
C SER A 58 -4.34 1.44 13.13
N SER A 59 -3.97 1.54 14.41
CA SER A 59 -2.78 2.29 14.84
C SER A 59 -1.49 1.77 14.18
N GLY A 60 -1.32 0.45 14.09
CA GLY A 60 -0.17 -0.18 13.43
C GLY A 60 -0.15 0.11 11.93
N GLY A 61 -1.29 -0.03 11.26
CA GLY A 61 -1.42 0.27 9.83
C GLY A 61 -1.14 1.73 9.47
N GLN A 62 -1.65 2.68 10.27
CA GLN A 62 -1.36 4.10 10.08
C GLN A 62 0.12 4.43 10.33
N THR A 63 0.74 3.78 11.33
CA THR A 63 2.18 3.91 11.60
C THR A 63 3.01 3.36 10.44
N PHE A 64 2.63 2.21 9.88
CA PHE A 64 3.28 1.62 8.71
C PHE A 64 3.23 2.56 7.51
N ILE A 65 2.04 3.10 7.19
CA ILE A 65 1.84 4.01 6.06
C ILE A 65 2.65 5.30 6.24
N ASP A 66 2.66 5.89 7.44
CA ASP A 66 3.44 7.09 7.75
C ASP A 66 4.93 6.91 7.47
N ILE A 67 5.50 5.78 7.92
CA ILE A 67 6.90 5.47 7.69
C ILE A 67 7.15 5.25 6.20
N CYS A 68 6.25 4.56 5.49
CA CYS A 68 6.36 4.37 4.03
C CYS A 68 6.39 5.71 3.30
N GLU A 69 5.45 6.62 3.60
CA GLU A 69 5.44 7.98 3.04
C GLU A 69 6.73 8.74 3.35
N HIS A 70 7.20 8.68 4.59
CA HIS A 70 8.41 9.37 5.00
C HIS A 70 9.64 8.91 4.20
N VAL A 71 9.77 7.59 4.00
CA VAL A 71 10.86 7.04 3.18
C VAL A 71 10.67 7.42 1.71
N LEU A 72 9.45 7.32 1.17
CA LEU A 72 9.13 7.56 -0.24
C LEU A 72 9.31 9.02 -0.67
N ARG A 73 9.03 9.98 0.22
CA ARG A 73 9.25 11.42 -0.05
C ARG A 73 10.72 11.77 -0.20
N LYS A 74 11.61 11.07 0.49
CA LYS A 74 13.05 11.36 0.48
C LYS A 74 13.93 10.09 0.47
N PRO A 75 13.83 9.24 -0.56
CA PRO A 75 14.64 8.03 -0.62
C PRO A 75 16.13 8.38 -0.75
N SER A 76 16.98 7.60 -0.08
CA SER A 76 18.43 7.81 -0.09
C SER A 76 19.09 7.33 -1.38
N ASN A 77 18.62 6.21 -1.94
CA ASN A 77 19.14 5.59 -3.16
C ASN A 77 18.08 4.66 -3.78
N GLN A 78 18.40 4.08 -4.94
CA GLN A 78 17.49 3.20 -5.69
C GLN A 78 17.15 1.91 -4.94
N GLU A 79 18.12 1.30 -4.25
CA GLU A 79 17.90 0.08 -3.45
C GLU A 79 16.86 0.28 -2.34
N VAL A 80 16.88 1.44 -1.68
CA VAL A 80 15.88 1.77 -0.66
C VAL A 80 14.48 1.90 -1.25
N VAL A 81 14.34 2.44 -2.47
CA VAL A 81 13.05 2.51 -3.16
C VAL A 81 12.56 1.10 -3.52
N LYS A 82 13.44 0.26 -4.06
CA LYS A 82 13.13 -1.13 -4.39
C LYS A 82 12.67 -1.92 -3.16
N MET A 83 13.44 -1.88 -2.07
CA MET A 83 13.07 -2.55 -0.82
C MET A 83 11.76 -2.00 -0.24
N LEU A 84 11.52 -0.69 -0.34
CA LEU A 84 10.26 -0.11 0.11
C LEU A 84 9.06 -0.64 -0.69
N PHE A 85 9.19 -0.79 -2.01
CA PHE A 85 8.12 -1.33 -2.84
C PHE A 85 7.85 -2.80 -2.50
N ASP A 86 8.89 -3.60 -2.30
CA ASP A 86 8.78 -5.01 -1.89
C ASP A 86 8.06 -5.13 -0.54
N VAL A 87 8.39 -4.25 0.41
CA VAL A 87 7.74 -4.15 1.73
C VAL A 87 6.27 -3.77 1.62
N ILE A 88 5.93 -2.76 0.82
CA ILE A 88 4.54 -2.33 0.61
C ILE A 88 3.73 -3.46 -0.02
N ALA A 89 4.24 -4.09 -1.07
CA ALA A 89 3.55 -5.19 -1.73
C ALA A 89 3.34 -6.38 -0.77
N ARG A 90 4.34 -6.70 0.05
CA ARG A 90 4.23 -7.73 1.09
C ARG A 90 3.16 -7.41 2.12
N TYR A 91 3.04 -6.16 2.56
CA TYR A 91 2.01 -5.74 3.50
C TYR A 91 0.59 -5.96 2.96
N PHE A 92 0.40 -5.90 1.64
CA PHE A 92 -0.86 -6.13 0.95
C PHE A 92 -0.94 -7.50 0.24
N GLU A 93 -0.01 -8.42 0.47
CA GLU A 93 0.14 -9.65 -0.33
C GLU A 93 -1.10 -10.55 -0.27
N ASN A 94 -1.76 -10.59 0.89
CA ASN A 94 -2.95 -11.43 1.11
C ASN A 94 -4.14 -11.06 0.22
N ILE A 95 -4.19 -9.83 -0.28
CA ILE A 95 -5.26 -9.33 -1.15
C ILE A 95 -4.81 -9.14 -2.59
N ARG A 96 -3.58 -9.55 -2.94
CA ARG A 96 -3.08 -9.43 -4.30
C ARG A 96 -3.94 -10.28 -5.25
N PRO A 97 -4.48 -9.70 -6.34
CA PRO A 97 -5.18 -10.50 -7.35
C PRO A 97 -4.27 -11.51 -8.04
N ASP A 98 -4.78 -12.73 -8.28
CA ASP A 98 -4.00 -13.81 -8.89
C ASP A 98 -3.58 -13.51 -10.34
N ASN A 99 -4.28 -12.59 -11.00
CA ASN A 99 -3.99 -12.15 -12.36
C ASN A 99 -2.97 -11.00 -12.42
N TYR A 100 -2.37 -10.61 -11.28
CA TYR A 100 -1.26 -9.67 -11.25
C TYR A 100 0.05 -10.41 -11.52
N ASP A 101 0.75 -10.03 -12.57
CA ASP A 101 2.11 -10.46 -12.82
C ASP A 101 3.14 -9.46 -12.27
N ASP A 102 4.41 -9.85 -12.27
CA ASP A 102 5.52 -9.05 -11.75
C ASP A 102 6.09 -8.05 -12.76
N GLU A 103 5.56 -8.01 -13.97
CA GLU A 103 6.00 -7.16 -15.09
C GLU A 103 5.09 -5.95 -15.30
N MET A 104 3.91 -5.91 -14.65
CA MET A 104 2.96 -4.80 -14.73
C MET A 104 3.62 -3.47 -14.39
N ASN A 105 3.31 -2.44 -15.19
CA ASN A 105 3.68 -1.07 -14.90
C ASN A 105 2.60 -0.38 -14.02
N ILE A 106 2.93 0.80 -13.49
CA ILE A 106 2.03 1.51 -12.56
C ILE A 106 0.65 1.86 -13.15
N LEU A 107 0.57 2.17 -14.45
CA LEU A 107 -0.70 2.52 -15.09
C LEU A 107 -1.60 1.29 -15.21
N THR A 108 -1.03 0.14 -15.57
CA THR A 108 -1.75 -1.14 -15.59
C THR A 108 -2.25 -1.53 -14.20
N LEU A 109 -1.46 -1.30 -13.15
CA LEU A 109 -1.91 -1.55 -11.76
C LEU A 109 -3.10 -0.66 -11.37
N ILE A 110 -3.07 0.62 -11.75
CA ILE A 110 -4.16 1.57 -11.48
C ILE A 110 -5.45 1.15 -12.21
N GLU A 111 -5.33 0.77 -13.48
CA GLU A 111 -6.44 0.27 -14.29
C GLU A 111 -7.05 -0.99 -13.66
N ARG A 112 -6.24 -2.02 -13.40
CA ARG A 112 -6.68 -3.29 -12.82
C ARG A 112 -7.27 -3.15 -11.42
N ALA A 113 -6.72 -2.28 -10.59
CA ALA A 113 -7.30 -2.00 -9.28
C ALA A 113 -8.68 -1.32 -9.40
N SER A 114 -8.86 -0.51 -10.44
CA SER A 114 -10.12 0.18 -10.72
C SER A 114 -11.20 -0.73 -11.31
N ASP A 115 -10.79 -1.81 -11.98
CA ASP A 115 -11.67 -2.81 -12.59
C ASP A 115 -12.51 -3.52 -11.53
N PHE A 116 -13.76 -3.09 -11.42
CA PHE A 116 -14.75 -3.71 -10.54
C PHE A 116 -15.68 -4.58 -11.38
N CYS A 117 -15.54 -5.90 -11.22
CA CYS A 117 -16.38 -6.87 -11.92
C CYS A 117 -17.54 -7.33 -11.03
N GLU A 118 -18.77 -6.97 -11.41
CA GLU A 118 -19.98 -7.34 -10.65
C GLU A 118 -20.31 -8.83 -10.72
N THR A 119 -19.88 -9.51 -11.79
CA THR A 119 -20.27 -10.89 -12.11
C THR A 119 -19.14 -11.90 -11.97
N CYS A 120 -17.89 -11.46 -11.81
CA CYS A 120 -16.74 -12.35 -11.70
C CYS A 120 -16.79 -13.16 -10.40
N LEU A 121 -16.45 -14.44 -10.51
CA LEU A 121 -16.53 -15.40 -9.42
C LEU A 121 -15.16 -15.70 -8.77
N ASP A 122 -14.09 -15.04 -9.22
CA ASP A 122 -12.80 -15.15 -8.57
C ASP A 122 -12.86 -14.59 -7.14
N THR A 123 -12.00 -15.11 -6.26
CA THR A 123 -12.04 -14.81 -4.83
C THR A 123 -11.92 -13.31 -4.55
N ASN A 124 -11.06 -12.59 -5.26
CA ASN A 124 -10.86 -11.17 -5.06
C ASN A 124 -12.12 -10.36 -5.43
N SER A 125 -12.74 -10.66 -6.58
CA SER A 125 -14.00 -10.01 -6.99
C SER A 125 -15.16 -10.30 -6.03
N VAL A 126 -15.27 -11.52 -5.53
CA VAL A 126 -16.30 -11.89 -4.54
C VAL A 126 -16.07 -11.16 -3.21
N GLU A 127 -14.85 -11.19 -2.68
CA GLU A 127 -14.50 -10.55 -1.42
C GLU A 127 -14.66 -9.03 -1.49
N ARG A 128 -14.26 -8.41 -2.61
CA ARG A 128 -14.40 -6.98 -2.87
C ARG A 128 -15.86 -6.56 -2.90
N ARG A 129 -16.71 -7.30 -3.62
CA ARG A 129 -18.16 -7.04 -3.67
C ARG A 129 -18.80 -7.13 -2.29
N ALA A 130 -18.43 -8.13 -1.49
CA ALA A 130 -18.95 -8.27 -0.13
C ALA A 130 -18.58 -7.07 0.76
N VAL A 131 -17.33 -6.58 0.68
CA VAL A 131 -16.90 -5.38 1.43
C VAL A 131 -17.66 -4.13 0.97
N LEU A 132 -17.76 -3.91 -0.34
CA LEU A 132 -18.42 -2.70 -0.90
C LEU A 132 -19.95 -2.72 -0.77
N ALA A 133 -20.55 -3.90 -0.55
CA ALA A 133 -21.97 -3.98 -0.18
C ALA A 133 -22.22 -3.48 1.25
N VAL A 134 -21.23 -3.57 2.14
CA VAL A 134 -21.32 -3.07 3.52
C VAL A 134 -20.87 -1.61 3.62
N LEU A 135 -19.74 -1.28 2.98
CA LEU A 135 -19.10 0.05 3.02
C LEU A 135 -18.85 0.57 1.59
N PRO A 136 -19.89 1.00 0.86
CA PRO A 136 -19.75 1.45 -0.53
C PRO A 136 -18.83 2.66 -0.67
N GLU A 137 -18.78 3.54 0.33
CA GLU A 137 -17.93 4.72 0.36
C GLU A 137 -16.42 4.41 0.48
N LYS A 138 -16.05 3.15 0.78
CA LYS A 138 -14.64 2.72 0.90
C LYS A 138 -14.06 2.17 -0.40
N GLN A 139 -14.74 2.36 -1.53
CA GLN A 139 -14.29 1.90 -2.85
C GLN A 139 -12.87 2.35 -3.20
N ASP A 140 -12.54 3.61 -2.93
CA ASP A 140 -11.21 4.15 -3.27
C ASP A 140 -10.13 3.60 -2.35
N MET A 141 -10.44 3.30 -1.08
CA MET A 141 -9.50 2.61 -0.20
C MET A 141 -9.20 1.19 -0.71
N VAL A 142 -10.23 0.45 -1.14
CA VAL A 142 -10.02 -0.90 -1.70
C VAL A 142 -9.18 -0.83 -2.98
N ARG A 143 -9.43 0.14 -3.86
CA ARG A 143 -8.61 0.38 -5.06
C ARG A 143 -7.15 0.67 -4.70
N ALA A 144 -6.92 1.57 -3.74
CA ALA A 144 -5.58 1.91 -3.27
C ALA A 144 -4.83 0.68 -2.76
N MET A 145 -5.45 -0.13 -1.89
CA MET A 145 -4.82 -1.35 -1.36
C MET A 145 -4.49 -2.36 -2.48
N LEU A 146 -5.40 -2.58 -3.44
CA LEU A 146 -5.18 -3.49 -4.57
C LEU A 146 -4.05 -2.99 -5.47
N MET A 147 -3.97 -1.69 -5.76
CA MET A 147 -2.88 -1.10 -6.55
C MET A 147 -1.53 -1.29 -5.84
N LEU A 148 -1.48 -1.01 -4.52
CA LEU A 148 -0.27 -1.14 -3.72
C LEU A 148 0.20 -2.60 -3.58
N SER A 149 -0.72 -3.57 -3.60
CA SER A 149 -0.40 -5.01 -3.59
C SER A 149 0.40 -5.48 -4.82
N GLY A 150 0.32 -4.74 -5.92
CA GLY A 150 1.00 -5.06 -7.17
C GLY A 150 2.36 -4.41 -7.35
N LEU A 151 2.83 -3.60 -6.39
CA LEU A 151 4.12 -2.92 -6.52
C LEU A 151 5.27 -3.92 -6.67
N ARG A 152 6.04 -3.75 -7.74
CA ARG A 152 7.22 -4.56 -8.06
C ARG A 152 8.30 -3.70 -8.69
N TYR A 153 9.48 -4.27 -8.89
CA TYR A 153 10.59 -3.60 -9.56
C TYR A 153 10.23 -3.13 -10.98
N SER A 154 9.33 -3.84 -11.68
CA SER A 154 8.80 -3.44 -13.00
C SER A 154 8.27 -2.02 -13.04
N VAL A 155 7.64 -1.56 -11.96
CA VAL A 155 7.10 -0.20 -11.82
C VAL A 155 8.21 0.86 -11.88
N LEU A 156 9.42 0.50 -11.44
CA LEU A 156 10.59 1.39 -11.40
C LEU A 156 11.41 1.33 -12.70
N LEU A 157 11.23 0.30 -13.52
CA LEU A 157 12.01 0.08 -14.75
C LEU A 157 12.00 1.28 -15.71
N PRO A 158 10.87 1.95 -16.01
CA PRO A 158 10.87 3.09 -16.94
C PRO A 158 11.78 4.24 -16.49
N VAL A 159 12.00 4.35 -15.18
CA VAL A 159 12.87 5.36 -14.58
C VAL A 159 14.31 4.86 -14.51
N PHE A 160 14.55 3.74 -13.82
CA PHE A 160 15.89 3.26 -13.50
C PHE A 160 16.66 2.68 -14.69
N SER A 161 15.97 2.16 -15.72
CA SER A 161 16.65 1.75 -16.96
C SER A 161 17.32 2.90 -17.71
N ARG A 162 16.96 4.15 -17.40
CA ARG A 162 17.40 5.35 -18.12
C ARG A 162 18.33 6.23 -17.30
N THR A 163 18.57 5.93 -16.03
CA THR A 163 19.40 6.78 -15.17
C THR A 163 19.93 6.05 -13.93
N ASP A 164 21.21 6.28 -13.64
CA ASP A 164 21.90 5.95 -12.39
C ASP A 164 21.89 7.13 -11.40
N ALA A 165 21.06 8.15 -11.67
CA ALA A 165 21.04 9.37 -10.87
C ALA A 165 20.82 9.07 -9.38
N ILE A 166 21.49 9.87 -8.55
CA ILE A 166 21.41 9.82 -7.09
C ILE A 166 20.86 11.14 -6.53
N GLY A 167 20.45 11.11 -5.25
CA GLY A 167 20.03 12.32 -4.54
C GLY A 167 18.83 13.03 -5.18
N SER A 168 18.92 14.36 -5.33
CA SER A 168 17.78 15.18 -5.81
C SER A 168 17.36 14.87 -7.24
N LEU A 169 18.32 14.52 -8.12
CA LEU A 169 18.01 14.20 -9.50
C LEU A 169 17.24 12.87 -9.60
N MET A 170 17.64 11.85 -8.82
CA MET A 170 16.91 10.59 -8.69
C MET A 170 15.45 10.82 -8.28
N ARG A 171 15.24 11.64 -7.24
CA ARG A 171 13.89 11.95 -6.74
C ARG A 171 13.04 12.64 -7.80
N LYS A 172 13.59 13.61 -8.53
CA LYS A 172 12.87 14.28 -9.63
C LYS A 172 12.47 13.30 -10.74
N LYS A 173 13.29 12.29 -11.02
CA LYS A 173 13.00 11.27 -12.03
C LYS A 173 11.97 10.24 -11.55
N LEU A 174 11.96 9.94 -10.26
CA LEU A 174 11.01 9.03 -9.61
C LEU A 174 9.63 9.67 -9.36
N ALA A 175 9.58 10.99 -9.25
CA ALA A 175 8.36 11.75 -8.92
C ALA A 175 7.09 11.25 -9.61
N PRO A 176 7.05 11.03 -10.95
CA PRO A 176 5.83 10.58 -11.62
C PRO A 176 5.29 9.23 -11.13
N VAL A 177 6.15 8.37 -10.59
CA VAL A 177 5.76 7.06 -10.02
C VAL A 177 5.45 7.22 -8.53
N THR A 178 6.30 7.93 -7.80
CA THR A 178 6.16 8.05 -6.35
C THR A 178 4.97 8.92 -5.95
N GLU A 179 4.62 9.93 -6.75
CA GLU A 179 3.44 10.78 -6.52
C GLU A 179 2.14 9.95 -6.57
N LEU A 180 2.01 9.07 -7.56
CA LEU A 180 0.85 8.17 -7.68
C LEU A 180 0.70 7.24 -6.46
N ILE A 181 1.81 6.80 -5.87
CA ILE A 181 1.82 5.97 -4.65
C ILE A 181 1.47 6.81 -3.41
N LEU A 182 2.00 8.05 -3.33
CA LEU A 182 1.65 8.98 -2.25
C LEU A 182 0.16 9.32 -2.26
N GLU A 183 -0.46 9.45 -3.44
CA GLU A 183 -1.92 9.62 -3.57
C GLU A 183 -2.69 8.42 -2.98
N GLN A 184 -2.22 7.19 -3.22
CA GLN A 184 -2.85 6.01 -2.61
C GLN A 184 -2.73 6.06 -1.08
N PHE A 185 -1.58 6.47 -0.54
CA PHE A 185 -1.42 6.62 0.90
C PHE A 185 -2.31 7.71 1.50
N ALA A 186 -2.49 8.84 0.82
CA ALA A 186 -3.41 9.90 1.26
C ALA A 186 -4.85 9.36 1.40
N ILE A 187 -5.34 8.57 0.43
CA ILE A 187 -6.64 7.89 0.50
C ILE A 187 -6.71 6.97 1.73
N LEU A 188 -5.67 6.19 1.99
CA LEU A 188 -5.61 5.27 3.13
C LEU A 188 -5.47 5.99 4.49
N ARG A 189 -5.05 7.25 4.51
CA ARG A 189 -4.97 8.10 5.70
C ARG A 189 -6.18 9.02 5.90
N ASN A 190 -7.03 9.15 4.87
CA ASN A 190 -8.15 10.11 4.83
C ASN A 190 -7.66 11.57 4.85
N GLU A 191 -6.61 11.86 4.09
CA GLU A 191 -5.96 13.18 3.94
C GLU A 191 -6.18 13.76 2.54
#